data_AF-A0A8R2M6M7-F1
#
_entry.id   AF-A0A8R2M6M7-F1
#
_cell.length_a   1.000
_cell.length_b   1.000
_cell.length_c   1.000
_cell.angle_alpha   90.00
_cell.angle_beta   90.00
_cell.angle_gamma   90.00
#
_symmetry.space_group_name_H-M   'P 1'
#
loop_
_entity.id
_entity.type
_entity.pdbx_description
1 polymer ?
#
loop_
_entity_poly.entity_id
_entity_poly.type
_entity_poly.pdbx_seq_one_letter_code
_entity_poly.pdbx_strand_id
1 'polypeptide(L)'
;MSQHSEDLDTLIKRRGAIKAKLTIFRNYIKPLTSFSSLTDLQRFELEGRYERIQCLYNDFDKLQTEIETLLDAPDDDFKSRCEFEDQYHPTVALARSLLSATTNSEGSAMVRVRGADGTKHPARVLLDNDYRRQHHALGALPTSGTHQAAFLEALY
;
A
#
# COMPACT_ATOMS: atom_id res chain seq x y z
N MET A 1 41.04 11.50 10.88
CA MET A 1 39.66 11.17 10.48
C MET A 1 38.80 12.32 10.95
N SER A 2 38.41 13.26 10.07
CA SER A 2 37.52 14.35 10.47
C SER A 2 36.13 13.79 10.68
N GLN A 3 35.75 13.68 11.95
CA GLN A 3 34.40 13.39 12.37
C GLN A 3 33.58 14.65 12.05
N HIS A 4 32.81 14.62 10.95
CA HIS A 4 31.79 15.64 10.73
C HIS A 4 30.68 15.40 11.75
N SER A 5 30.81 16.02 12.93
CA SER A 5 29.63 16.37 13.72
C SER A 5 28.79 17.28 12.83
N GLU A 6 27.63 16.81 12.35
CA GLU A 6 26.65 17.74 11.80
C GLU A 6 26.30 18.77 12.88
N ASP A 7 26.22 20.03 12.49
CA ASP A 7 25.84 21.09 13.43
C ASP A 7 24.34 20.99 13.72
N LEU A 8 23.94 21.26 14.96
CA LEU A 8 22.57 21.14 15.45
C LEU A 8 21.57 21.91 14.57
N ASP A 9 21.96 23.09 14.08
CA ASP A 9 21.16 23.88 13.15
C ASP A 9 20.87 23.14 11.83
N THR A 10 21.83 22.36 11.33
CA THR A 10 21.66 21.53 10.14
C THR A 10 20.65 20.41 10.39
N LEU A 11 20.72 19.77 11.55
CA LEU A 11 19.78 18.72 11.96
C LEU A 11 18.35 19.27 12.11
N ILE A 12 18.20 20.44 12.75
CA ILE A 12 16.90 21.12 12.90
C ILE A 12 16.31 21.47 11.53
N LYS A 13 17.12 21.97 10.59
CA LYS A 13 16.69 22.24 9.20
C LYS A 13 16.22 20.97 8.49
N ARG A 14 16.96 19.86 8.63
CA ARG A 14 16.57 18.56 8.08
C ARG A 14 15.25 18.06 8.68
N ARG A 15 15.03 18.26 9.99
CA ARG A 15 13.76 17.93 10.67
C ARG A 15 12.62 18.75 10.07
N GLY A 16 12.83 20.04 9.85
CA GLY A 16 11.88 20.90 9.15
C GLY A 16 11.53 20.39 7.75
N ALA A 17 12.53 19.95 6.98
CA ALA A 17 12.31 19.38 5.65
C ALA A 17 11.49 18.07 5.69
N ILE A 18 11.73 17.20 6.69
CA ILE A 18 10.92 15.99 6.92
C ILE A 18 9.47 16.35 7.26
N LYS A 19 9.24 17.31 8.19
CA LYS A 19 7.90 17.82 8.51
C LYS A 19 7.20 18.35 7.24
N ALA A 20 7.92 19.08 6.38
CA ALA A 20 7.37 19.58 5.12
C ALA A 20 6.92 18.45 4.16
N LYS A 21 7.71 17.38 4.03
CA LYS A 21 7.33 16.20 3.22
C LYS A 21 6.01 15.58 3.70
N LEU A 22 5.85 15.43 5.02
CA LEU A 22 4.60 14.93 5.60
C LEU A 22 3.43 15.87 5.31
N THR A 23 3.60 17.18 5.49
CA THR A 23 2.57 18.19 5.17
C THR A 23 2.13 18.12 3.72
N ILE A 24 3.08 18.02 2.77
CA ILE A 24 2.78 17.91 1.34
C ILE A 24 1.96 16.65 1.06
N PHE A 25 2.33 15.51 1.64
CA PHE A 25 1.60 14.27 1.46
C PHE A 25 0.19 14.32 2.06
N ARG A 26 0.05 14.87 3.26
CA ARG A 26 -1.26 15.10 3.90
C ARG A 26 -2.16 16.00 3.04
N ASN A 27 -1.61 17.07 2.49
CA ASN A 27 -2.35 17.98 1.60
C ASN A 27 -2.79 17.30 0.31
N TYR A 28 -2.01 16.33 -0.19
CA TYR A 28 -2.41 15.50 -1.32
C TYR A 28 -3.55 14.54 -0.98
N ILE A 29 -3.53 13.89 0.19
CA ILE A 29 -4.56 12.92 0.58
C ILE A 29 -5.88 13.58 0.95
N LYS A 30 -5.85 14.75 1.59
CA LYS A 30 -7.05 15.37 2.18
C LYS A 30 -8.21 15.54 1.17
N PRO A 31 -8.00 15.95 -0.09
CA PRO A 31 -9.09 15.99 -1.08
C PRO A 31 -9.61 14.61 -1.49
N LEU A 32 -8.77 13.57 -1.40
CA LEU A 32 -9.11 12.21 -1.83
C LEU A 32 -10.19 11.57 -0.95
N THR A 33 -10.34 12.03 0.29
CA THR A 33 -11.35 11.49 1.23
C THR A 33 -12.78 11.91 0.88
N SER A 34 -12.94 12.95 0.06
CA SER A 34 -14.26 13.43 -0.38
C SER A 34 -14.80 12.65 -1.57
N PHE A 35 -13.99 11.83 -2.23
CA PHE A 35 -14.41 11.03 -3.37
C PHE A 35 -14.97 9.69 -2.92
N SER A 36 -16.04 9.22 -3.58
CA SER A 36 -16.62 7.89 -3.33
C SER A 36 -15.73 6.76 -3.83
N SER A 37 -14.89 7.02 -4.82
CA SER A 37 -13.91 6.10 -5.40
C SER A 37 -12.76 6.88 -6.05
N LEU A 38 -11.58 6.27 -6.10
CA LEU A 38 -10.40 6.84 -6.78
C LEU A 38 -10.33 6.33 -8.21
N THR A 39 -9.85 7.18 -9.12
CA THR A 39 -9.45 6.71 -10.47
C THR A 39 -8.18 5.86 -10.38
N ASP A 40 -7.93 5.04 -11.39
CA ASP A 40 -6.70 4.24 -11.47
C ASP A 40 -5.44 5.11 -11.38
N LEU A 41 -5.44 6.26 -12.07
CA LEU A 41 -4.33 7.21 -12.00
C LEU A 41 -4.11 7.73 -10.57
N GLN A 42 -5.17 8.15 -9.88
CA GLN A 42 -5.09 8.61 -8.49
C GLN A 42 -4.62 7.50 -7.56
N ARG A 43 -5.04 6.25 -7.80
CA ARG A 43 -4.58 5.09 -7.04
C ARG A 43 -3.09 4.86 -7.23
N PHE A 44 -2.60 4.80 -8.48
CA PHE A 44 -1.18 4.59 -8.77
C PHE A 44 -0.30 5.71 -8.19
N GLU A 45 -0.74 6.96 -8.31
CA GLU A 45 -0.04 8.09 -7.69
C GLU A 45 -0.02 7.99 -6.16
N LEU A 46 -1.16 7.63 -5.54
CA LEU A 46 -1.25 7.46 -4.09
C LEU A 46 -0.37 6.32 -3.61
N GLU A 47 -0.31 5.20 -4.32
CA GLU A 47 0.54 4.04 -4.01
C GLU A 47 2.02 4.43 -4.03
N GLY A 48 2.49 5.05 -5.11
CA GLY A 48 3.89 5.50 -5.20
C GLY A 48 4.26 6.55 -4.15
N ARG A 49 3.31 7.42 -3.74
CA ARG A 49 3.55 8.35 -2.63
C ARG A 49 3.51 7.67 -1.26
N TYR A 50 2.65 6.66 -1.09
CA TYR A 50 2.50 5.90 0.13
C TYR A 50 3.78 5.13 0.47
N GLU A 51 4.38 4.44 -0.50
CA GLU A 51 5.66 3.73 -0.30
C GLU A 51 6.75 4.67 0.22
N ARG A 52 6.82 5.90 -0.32
CA ARG A 52 7.81 6.90 0.10
C ARG A 52 7.55 7.42 1.50
N ILE A 53 6.30 7.60 1.91
CA ILE A 53 5.98 8.12 3.25
C ILE A 53 6.18 7.07 4.34
N GLN A 54 6.05 5.78 4.04
CA GLN A 54 6.26 4.71 5.02
C GLN A 54 7.67 4.74 5.61
N CYS A 55 8.67 5.07 4.80
CA CYS A 55 10.05 5.20 5.25
C CYS A 55 10.30 6.48 6.07
N LEU A 56 9.45 7.51 5.94
CA LEU A 56 9.69 8.85 6.51
C LEU A 56 9.75 8.86 8.04
N TYR A 57 9.02 7.97 8.71
CA TYR A 57 9.06 7.90 10.18
C TYR A 57 10.44 7.47 10.69
N ASN A 58 11.05 6.47 10.05
CA ASN A 58 12.39 6.01 10.43
C ASN A 58 13.44 7.11 10.22
N ASP A 59 13.30 7.90 9.15
CA ASP A 59 14.17 9.05 8.90
C ASP A 59 13.99 10.15 9.96
N PHE A 60 12.73 10.41 10.35
CA PHE A 60 12.42 11.35 11.43
C PHE A 60 12.99 10.87 12.77
N ASP A 61 12.72 9.62 13.14
CA ASP A 61 13.08 9.04 14.44
C ASP A 61 14.59 9.07 14.68
N LYS A 62 15.38 8.67 13.67
CA LYS A 62 16.85 8.75 13.73
C LYS A 62 17.33 10.18 13.92
N LEU A 63 16.80 11.11 13.13
CA LEU A 63 17.21 12.51 13.17
C LEU A 63 16.81 13.19 14.49
N GLN A 64 15.60 12.89 14.98
CA GLN A 64 15.08 13.43 16.23
C GLN A 64 15.88 12.90 17.42
N THR A 65 16.26 11.62 17.41
CA THR A 65 17.16 11.04 18.42
C THR A 65 18.53 11.73 18.41
N GLU A 66 19.09 12.01 17.24
CA GLU A 66 20.38 12.73 17.12
C GLU A 66 20.28 14.15 17.71
N ILE A 67 19.20 14.87 17.42
CA ILE A 67 18.92 16.19 18.00
C ILE A 67 18.79 16.11 19.53
N GLU A 68 18.01 15.16 20.05
CA GLU A 68 17.79 14.93 21.48
C GLU A 68 19.09 14.59 22.22
N THR A 69 20.04 13.93 21.56
CA THR A 69 21.37 13.65 22.16
C THR A 69 22.30 14.86 22.22
N LEU A 70 22.03 15.89 21.41
CA LEU A 70 22.82 17.13 21.36
C LEU A 70 22.21 18.26 22.21
N LEU A 71 20.94 18.13 22.60
CA LEU A 71 20.21 19.12 23.38
C LEU A 71 20.06 18.70 24.84
N ASP A 72 20.40 19.61 25.76
CA ASP A 72 20.18 19.42 27.20
C ASP A 72 18.73 19.75 27.64
N ALA A 73 17.83 20.06 26.69
CA ALA A 73 16.47 20.53 26.94
C ALA A 73 15.40 19.54 26.39
N PRO A 74 15.06 18.48 27.16
CA PRO A 74 14.24 17.36 26.66
C PRO A 74 12.77 17.71 26.36
N ASP A 75 12.20 18.76 26.97
CA ASP A 75 10.76 19.05 26.88
C ASP A 75 10.31 19.56 25.49
N ASP A 76 11.11 20.43 24.84
CA ASP A 76 10.78 21.01 23.53
C ASP A 76 10.89 19.97 22.40
N ASP A 77 11.80 19.02 22.55
CA ASP A 77 12.00 17.94 21.61
C ASP A 77 10.96 16.83 21.76
N PHE A 78 10.58 16.50 23.00
CA PHE A 78 9.45 15.61 23.25
C PHE A 78 8.18 16.14 22.56
N LYS A 79 7.89 17.44 22.70
CA LYS A 79 6.77 18.08 22.02
C LYS A 79 6.88 17.97 20.49
N SER A 80 8.07 18.20 19.95
CA SER A 80 8.33 18.10 18.50
C SER A 80 8.04 16.70 17.95
N ARG A 81 8.34 15.65 18.73
CA ARG A 81 8.03 14.26 18.41
C ARG A 81 6.53 14.00 18.42
N CYS A 82 5.83 14.38 19.49
CA CYS A 82 4.37 14.23 19.58
C CYS A 82 3.66 14.91 18.41
N GLU A 83 4.01 16.17 18.09
CA GLU A 83 3.42 16.91 16.99
C GLU A 83 3.60 16.22 15.62
N PHE A 84 4.73 15.54 15.42
CA PHE A 84 4.98 14.79 14.19
C PHE A 84 4.17 13.50 14.15
N GLU A 85 4.17 12.72 15.24
CA GLU A 85 3.46 11.45 15.35
C GLU A 85 1.94 11.61 15.20
N ASP A 86 1.37 12.65 15.83
CA ASP A 86 -0.04 13.04 15.73
C ASP A 86 -0.47 13.35 14.29
N GLN A 87 0.48 13.73 13.43
CA GLN A 87 0.23 13.96 12.02
C GLN A 87 0.55 12.74 11.16
N TYR A 88 1.64 12.04 11.46
CA TYR A 88 2.18 10.96 10.65
C TYR A 88 1.24 9.76 10.64
N HIS A 89 0.94 9.20 11.81
CA HIS A 89 0.19 7.95 11.91
C HIS A 89 -1.22 8.04 11.31
N PRO A 90 -2.02 9.09 11.60
CA PRO A 90 -3.32 9.25 10.97
C PRO A 90 -3.23 9.42 9.45
N THR A 91 -2.23 10.15 8.95
CA THR A 91 -2.05 10.37 7.51
C THR A 91 -1.72 9.06 6.78
N VAL A 92 -0.81 8.24 7.34
CA VAL A 92 -0.44 6.94 6.77
C VAL A 92 -1.60 5.94 6.85
N ALA A 93 -2.33 5.91 7.97
CA ALA A 93 -3.50 5.06 8.11
C ALA A 93 -4.60 5.41 7.09
N LEU A 94 -4.85 6.71 6.89
CA LEU A 94 -5.82 7.20 5.91
C LEU A 94 -5.43 6.80 4.48
N ALA A 95 -4.17 7.00 4.11
CA ALA A 95 -3.65 6.58 2.80
C ALA A 95 -3.85 5.09 2.55
N ARG A 96 -3.50 4.26 3.54
CA ARG A 96 -3.69 2.80 3.48
C ARG A 96 -5.16 2.43 3.32
N SER A 97 -6.04 3.09 4.07
CA SER A 97 -7.48 2.86 3.98
C SER A 97 -8.00 3.13 2.57
N LEU A 98 -7.61 4.25 1.95
CA LEU A 98 -8.00 4.61 0.59
C LEU A 98 -7.51 3.60 -0.46
N LEU A 99 -6.28 3.09 -0.32
CA LEU A 99 -5.73 2.05 -1.20
C LEU A 99 -6.43 0.69 -0.99
N SER A 100 -6.85 0.36 0.23
CA SER A 100 -7.54 -0.92 0.53
C SER A 100 -9.03 -0.93 0.17
N ALA A 101 -9.70 0.23 0.18
CA ALA A 101 -11.12 0.33 -0.12
C ALA A 101 -11.42 -0.04 -1.59
N THR A 102 -10.44 0.12 -2.47
CA THR A 102 -10.59 -0.10 -3.90
C THR A 102 -10.27 -1.54 -4.31
N THR A 103 -9.38 -2.25 -3.61
CA THR A 103 -9.11 -3.69 -3.86
C THR A 103 -10.28 -4.60 -3.48
N ASN A 104 -11.08 -4.22 -2.47
CA ASN A 104 -12.28 -4.96 -2.09
C ASN A 104 -13.41 -4.87 -3.13
N SER A 105 -13.33 -3.94 -4.09
CA SER A 105 -14.30 -3.79 -5.17
C SER A 105 -13.98 -4.64 -6.40
N GLU A 106 -12.75 -5.11 -6.54
CA GLU A 106 -12.30 -5.91 -7.69
C GLU A 106 -12.44 -7.40 -7.34
N GLY A 107 -13.63 -7.95 -7.59
CA GLY A 107 -13.86 -9.40 -7.54
C GLY A 107 -14.85 -9.92 -6.52
N SER A 108 -15.47 -9.05 -5.70
CA SER A 108 -16.49 -9.48 -4.71
C SER A 108 -17.69 -8.54 -4.72
N ALA A 109 -18.74 -8.88 -5.49
CA ALA A 109 -20.02 -8.18 -5.42
C ALA A 109 -20.87 -8.74 -4.26
N MET A 110 -21.39 -7.85 -3.40
CA MET A 110 -22.37 -8.22 -2.38
C MET A 110 -23.76 -8.32 -3.03
N VAL A 111 -24.29 -9.53 -3.11
CA VAL A 111 -25.65 -9.81 -3.60
C VAL A 111 -26.53 -10.31 -2.46
N ARG A 112 -27.83 -10.00 -2.53
CA ARG A 112 -28.84 -10.61 -1.64
C ARG A 112 -29.46 -11.81 -2.35
N VAL A 113 -29.19 -13.01 -1.86
CA VAL A 113 -29.82 -14.24 -2.34
C VAL A 113 -31.14 -14.43 -1.59
N ARG A 114 -32.19 -14.82 -2.31
CA ARG A 114 -33.49 -15.14 -1.71
C ARG A 114 -33.54 -16.64 -1.41
N GLY A 115 -33.70 -17.01 -0.13
CA GLY A 115 -33.95 -18.38 0.31
C GLY A 115 -35.33 -18.87 -0.09
N ALA A 116 -35.55 -20.18 -0.04
CA ALA A 116 -36.82 -20.83 -0.37
C ALA A 116 -37.97 -20.43 0.58
N ASP A 117 -37.64 -20.01 1.79
CA ASP A 117 -38.53 -19.43 2.79
C ASP A 117 -38.79 -17.92 2.58
N GLY A 118 -38.22 -17.33 1.53
CA GLY A 118 -38.32 -15.90 1.21
C GLY A 118 -37.34 -15.01 1.97
N THR A 119 -36.51 -15.54 2.87
CA THR A 119 -35.50 -14.77 3.61
C THR A 119 -34.38 -14.29 2.68
N LYS A 120 -33.78 -13.14 2.98
CA LYS A 120 -32.70 -12.55 2.18
C LYS A 120 -31.39 -12.74 2.90
N HIS A 121 -30.47 -13.51 2.32
CA HIS A 121 -29.14 -13.72 2.87
C HIS A 121 -28.09 -12.88 2.11
N PRO A 122 -27.17 -12.20 2.82
CA PRO A 122 -26.03 -11.59 2.17
C PRO A 122 -25.10 -12.69 1.63
N ALA A 123 -24.76 -12.63 0.34
CA ALA A 123 -23.82 -13.52 -0.31
C ALA A 123 -22.73 -12.70 -1.01
N ARG A 124 -21.51 -13.25 -1.00
CA ARG A 124 -20.37 -12.70 -1.76
C ARG A 124 -20.25 -13.47 -3.06
N VAL A 125 -20.35 -12.77 -4.18
CA VAL A 125 -20.09 -13.34 -5.50
C VAL A 125 -18.62 -13.12 -5.83
N LEU A 126 -17.85 -14.21 -5.92
CA LEU A 126 -16.48 -14.16 -6.44
C LEU A 126 -16.55 -14.01 -7.97
N LEU A 127 -16.03 -12.92 -8.53
CA LEU A 127 -15.94 -12.73 -9.97
C LEU A 127 -14.57 -13.23 -10.43
N ASP A 128 -14.54 -14.39 -11.11
CA ASP A 128 -13.32 -14.97 -11.69
C ASP A 128 -12.83 -14.10 -12.87
N ASN A 129 -12.04 -13.06 -12.60
CA ASN A 129 -11.54 -12.17 -13.66
C ASN A 129 -10.14 -12.54 -14.18
N ASP A 130 -9.61 -13.72 -13.85
CA ASP A 130 -8.26 -14.14 -14.24
C ASP A 130 -8.15 -14.83 -15.60
N TYR A 131 -9.25 -15.04 -16.34
CA TYR A 131 -9.20 -15.79 -17.60
C TYR A 131 -8.40 -15.09 -18.72
N ARG A 132 -8.15 -13.77 -18.64
CA ARG A 132 -7.58 -12.99 -19.76
C ARG A 132 -6.06 -12.73 -19.69
N ARG A 133 -5.38 -13.01 -18.57
CA ARG A 133 -3.91 -12.80 -18.46
C ARG A 133 -3.07 -14.03 -18.83
N GLN A 134 -3.61 -15.24 -18.80
CA GLN A 134 -2.81 -16.46 -19.04
C GLN A 134 -2.71 -16.88 -20.52
N HIS A 135 -3.58 -16.38 -21.41
CA HIS A 135 -3.60 -16.83 -22.81
C HIS A 135 -2.61 -16.15 -23.77
N HIS A 136 -1.75 -15.22 -23.31
CA HIS A 136 -0.74 -14.59 -24.18
C HIS A 136 0.68 -15.19 -24.02
N ALA A 137 0.83 -16.29 -23.29
CA ALA A 137 2.15 -16.91 -23.00
C ALA A 137 2.29 -18.39 -23.43
N LEU A 138 1.36 -18.96 -24.21
CA LEU A 138 1.48 -20.33 -24.74
C LEU A 138 1.17 -20.36 -26.24
N GLY A 139 2.12 -19.84 -27.01
CA GLY A 139 2.16 -19.91 -28.47
C GLY A 139 3.53 -20.35 -28.97
N ALA A 140 4.06 -21.44 -28.42
CA ALA A 140 5.23 -22.12 -28.96
C ALA A 140 5.00 -23.64 -28.85
N LEU A 141 4.60 -24.27 -29.97
CA LEU A 141 4.59 -25.72 -30.09
C LEU A 141 6.03 -26.26 -30.12
N PRO A 142 6.37 -27.29 -29.33
CA PRO A 142 7.41 -28.22 -29.69
C PRO A 142 6.81 -29.38 -30.51
N THR A 143 7.52 -29.73 -31.56
CA THR A 143 7.29 -30.88 -32.45
C THR A 143 7.69 -32.20 -31.79
N SER A 144 7.06 -33.29 -32.25
CA SER A 144 7.42 -34.71 -32.01
C SER A 144 7.06 -35.24 -30.60
N GLY A 145 6.48 -36.41 -30.37
CA GLY A 145 6.21 -37.60 -31.16
C GLY A 145 5.91 -38.75 -30.17
N THR A 146 5.28 -39.82 -30.65
CA THR A 146 5.05 -41.11 -29.98
C THR A 146 3.94 -41.18 -28.90
N HIS A 147 2.71 -41.51 -29.34
CA HIS A 147 1.75 -42.24 -28.50
C HIS A 147 1.96 -43.74 -28.68
N GLN A 148 2.35 -44.39 -27.58
CA GLN A 148 2.33 -45.83 -27.42
C GLN A 148 0.87 -46.26 -27.21
N ALA A 149 0.27 -46.86 -28.24
CA ALA A 149 -1.08 -47.40 -28.17
C ALA A 149 -1.06 -48.82 -27.60
N ALA A 150 -1.99 -49.04 -26.68
CA ALA A 150 -2.09 -50.18 -25.80
C ALA A 150 -2.39 -51.50 -26.53
N PHE A 151 -1.75 -52.54 -26.00
CA PHE A 151 -2.13 -53.94 -26.06
C PHE A 151 -3.59 -54.13 -25.63
N LEU A 152 -4.38 -54.89 -26.39
CA LEU A 152 -5.41 -55.79 -25.86
C LEU A 152 -5.80 -56.80 -26.96
N GLU A 153 -5.28 -58.01 -26.80
CA GLU A 153 -5.80 -59.21 -27.45
C GLU A 153 -7.20 -59.56 -26.91
N ALA A 154 -8.10 -59.99 -27.78
CA ALA A 154 -9.13 -60.98 -27.47
C ALA A 154 -9.78 -61.54 -28.77
N LEU A 155 -9.33 -62.73 -29.16
CA LEU A 155 -10.06 -63.88 -29.71
C LEU A 155 -11.51 -63.67 -30.22
N TYR A 156 -11.73 -63.79 -31.54
CA TYR A 156 -12.25 -64.98 -32.24
C TYR A 156 -12.19 -64.79 -33.76
#